data_AF-A0A672KTV4-F1
#
_entry.id   AF-A0A672KTV4-F1
#
_cell.length_a   1.000
_cell.length_b   1.000
_cell.length_c   1.000
_cell.angle_alpha   90.00
_cell.angle_beta   90.00
_cell.angle_gamma   90.00
#
_symmetry.space_group_name_H-M   'P 1'
#
loop_
_entity.id
_entity.type
_entity.pdbx_description
1 polymer ?
#
loop_
_entity_poly.entity_id
_entity_poly.type
_entity_poly.pdbx_seq_one_letter_code
_entity_poly.pdbx_strand_id
1 'polypeptide(L)'
;MAGPASVAGDVFVDALPYFDQGYDAPGVRGAAAALVEEETRRYRPTKNYLSYLPTPDFSAFEVRGKDPFSVFCECARSLLH
;
A
#
# COMPACT_ATOMS: atom_id res chain seq x y z
N MET A 1 -29.91 17.28 -8.04
CA MET A 1 -28.47 17.45 -8.31
C MET A 1 -27.81 16.11 -8.07
N ALA A 2 -27.36 15.43 -9.13
CA ALA A 2 -26.58 14.19 -8.99
C ALA A 2 -25.14 14.60 -8.66
N GLY A 3 -24.68 14.27 -7.46
CA GLY A 3 -23.27 14.44 -7.09
C GLY A 3 -22.37 13.57 -7.97
N PRO A 4 -21.11 13.96 -8.22
CA PRO A 4 -20.20 13.15 -9.01
C PRO A 4 -19.99 11.80 -8.31
N ALA A 5 -20.10 10.72 -9.09
CA ALA A 5 -19.73 9.39 -8.63
C ALA A 5 -18.26 9.41 -8.22
N SER A 6 -17.99 9.25 -6.93
CA SER A 6 -16.64 9.15 -6.38
C SER A 6 -15.97 7.93 -6.98
N VAL A 7 -15.13 8.17 -7.99
CA VAL A 7 -14.11 7.23 -8.45
C VAL A 7 -13.21 6.96 -7.24
N ALA A 8 -12.82 5.70 -7.02
CA ALA A 8 -11.81 5.33 -6.02
C ALA A 8 -10.49 6.07 -6.35
N GLY A 9 -10.35 7.28 -5.81
CA GLY A 9 -9.31 8.25 -6.20
C GLY A 9 -9.64 9.68 -5.75
N ASP A 10 -10.92 10.06 -5.75
CA ASP A 10 -11.39 11.37 -5.26
C ASP A 10 -12.26 11.20 -3.99
N VAL A 11 -11.66 10.61 -2.96
CA VAL A 11 -12.18 10.75 -1.60
C VAL A 11 -11.49 11.98 -1.03
N PHE A 12 -12.20 13.10 -0.95
CA PHE A 12 -11.70 14.30 -0.28
C PHE A 12 -11.59 14.00 1.22
N VAL A 13 -10.37 13.75 1.68
CA VAL A 13 -10.09 13.52 3.10
C VAL A 13 -9.83 14.86 3.77
N ASP A 14 -10.63 15.19 4.78
CA ASP A 14 -10.48 16.37 5.61
C ASP A 14 -9.35 16.17 6.64
N ALA A 15 -8.13 16.02 6.13
CA ALA A 15 -6.91 15.91 6.91
C ALA A 15 -5.80 16.56 6.10
N LEU A 16 -5.69 17.89 6.20
CA LEU A 16 -4.80 18.68 5.36
C LEU A 16 -3.45 18.86 6.08
N PRO A 17 -2.34 18.30 5.56
CA PRO A 17 -1.06 18.34 6.26
C PRO A 17 -0.56 19.75 6.62
N TYR A 18 -0.93 20.77 5.84
CA TYR A 18 -0.48 22.14 6.07
C TYR A 18 -1.36 22.95 7.03
N PHE A 19 -2.64 22.60 7.14
CA PHE A 19 -3.57 23.23 8.09
C PHE A 19 -3.48 22.55 9.45
N ASP A 20 -3.41 21.22 9.47
CA ASP A 20 -3.46 20.43 10.70
C ASP A 20 -2.07 20.14 11.28
N GLN A 21 -1.38 21.19 11.73
CA GLN A 21 -0.01 21.11 12.27
C GLN A 21 0.08 20.36 13.62
N GLY A 22 -1.06 20.11 14.28
CA GLY A 22 -1.13 19.44 15.58
C GLY A 22 -0.84 17.93 15.52
N TYR A 23 -0.87 17.31 14.35
CA TYR A 23 -0.64 15.87 14.20
C TYR A 23 0.82 15.44 14.38
N ASP A 24 1.77 16.38 14.30
CA ASP A 24 3.19 16.14 14.55
C ASP A 24 3.57 16.26 16.03
N ALA A 25 2.62 16.60 16.91
CA ALA A 25 2.87 16.68 18.34
C ALA A 25 3.30 15.30 18.91
N PRO A 26 4.20 15.30 19.90
CA PRO A 26 4.71 14.07 20.48
C PRO A 26 3.56 13.23 21.05
N GLY A 27 3.52 11.95 20.68
CA GLY A 27 2.50 10.99 21.14
C GLY A 27 1.25 10.90 20.28
N VAL A 28 0.94 11.88 19.43
CA VAL A 28 -0.26 11.84 18.57
C VAL A 28 -0.18 10.72 17.54
N ARG A 29 0.95 10.59 16.84
CA ARG A 29 1.21 9.49 15.90
C ARG A 29 1.16 8.11 16.58
N GLY A 30 1.64 8.02 17.82
CA GLY A 30 1.63 6.79 18.60
C GLY A 30 0.21 6.38 19.01
N ALA A 31 -0.59 7.34 19.47
CA ALA A 31 -2.00 7.10 19.80
C ALA A 31 -2.81 6.68 18.57
N ALA A 32 -2.60 7.33 17.43
CA ALA A 32 -3.25 6.96 16.17
C ALA A 32 -2.86 5.54 15.73
N ALA A 33 -1.58 5.17 15.81
CA ALA A 33 -1.12 3.82 15.46
C ALA A 33 -1.75 2.74 16.36
N ALA A 34 -1.89 2.99 17.65
CA ALA A 34 -2.54 2.06 18.58
C ALA A 34 -4.01 1.80 18.22
N LEU A 35 -4.74 2.85 17.81
CA LEU A 35 -6.14 2.71 17.35
C LEU A 35 -6.23 1.91 16.04
N VAL A 36 -5.32 2.16 15.10
CA VAL A 36 -5.27 1.39 13.83
C VAL A 36 -4.95 -0.08 14.09
N GLU A 37 -4.03 -0.38 15.02
CA GLU A 37 -3.70 -1.75 15.39
C GLU A 37 -4.91 -2.49 15.98
N GLU A 38 -5.68 -1.83 16.84
CA GLU A 38 -6.89 -2.39 17.45
C GLU A 38 -7.93 -2.78 16.38
N GLU A 39 -8.21 -1.88 15.45
CA GLU A 39 -9.16 -2.11 14.36
C GLU A 39 -8.68 -3.19 13.39
N THR A 40 -7.40 -3.19 13.02
CA THR A 40 -6.82 -4.19 12.10
C THR A 40 -6.73 -5.59 12.72
N ARG A 41 -6.78 -5.71 14.06
CA ARG A 41 -6.94 -7.00 14.76
C ARG A 41 -8.37 -7.51 14.68
N ARG A 42 -9.37 -6.62 14.82
CA ARG A 42 -10.79 -6.98 14.73
C ARG A 42 -11.22 -7.29 13.29
N TYR A 43 -10.75 -6.49 12.35
CA TYR A 43 -11.10 -6.59 10.94
C TYR A 43 -9.84 -6.91 10.13
N ARG A 44 -9.72 -8.16 9.65
CA ARG A 44 -8.61 -8.58 8.79
C ARG A 44 -8.59 -7.73 7.50
N PRO A 45 -7.50 -6.99 7.22
CA PRO A 45 -7.42 -6.21 6.00
C PRO A 45 -7.52 -7.09 4.75
N THR A 46 -8.41 -6.75 3.82
CA THR A 46 -8.46 -7.36 2.49
C THR A 46 -7.53 -6.62 1.53
N LYS A 47 -6.77 -7.34 0.71
CA LYS A 47 -5.80 -6.75 -0.25
C LYS A 47 -6.47 -6.16 -1.51
N ASN A 48 -7.56 -5.42 -1.35
CA ASN A 48 -8.28 -4.78 -2.47
C ASN A 48 -7.42 -3.71 -3.16
N TYR A 49 -6.46 -3.12 -2.45
CA TYR A 49 -5.49 -2.18 -3.03
C TYR A 49 -4.50 -2.84 -4.02
N LEU A 50 -4.55 -4.16 -4.21
CA LEU A 50 -3.75 -4.85 -5.24
C LEU A 50 -4.61 -5.34 -6.41
N SER A 51 -5.92 -5.05 -6.41
CA SER A 51 -6.85 -5.59 -7.41
C SER A 51 -6.61 -5.03 -8.81
N TYR A 52 -6.01 -3.84 -8.91
CA TYR A 52 -5.62 -3.23 -10.18
C TYR A 52 -4.28 -3.75 -10.73
N LEU A 53 -3.54 -4.54 -9.95
CA LEU A 53 -2.26 -5.10 -10.37
C LEU A 53 -2.45 -6.50 -10.98
N PRO A 54 -1.62 -6.89 -11.96
CA PRO A 54 -1.63 -8.25 -12.49
C PRO A 54 -1.30 -9.27 -11.40
N THR A 55 -1.80 -10.50 -11.54
CA THR A 55 -1.50 -11.59 -10.60
C THR A 55 0.01 -11.80 -10.54
N PRO A 56 0.64 -11.67 -9.35
CA PRO A 56 2.08 -11.82 -9.23
C PRO A 56 2.49 -13.27 -9.50
N ASP A 57 3.43 -13.45 -10.45
CA ASP A 57 4.07 -14.74 -10.69
C ASP A 57 5.25 -14.93 -9.72
N PHE A 58 5.04 -15.75 -8.70
CA PHE A 58 6.06 -16.04 -7.69
C PHE A 58 7.12 -17.04 -8.18
N SER A 59 6.88 -17.74 -9.30
CA SER A 59 7.82 -18.73 -9.82
C SER A 59 9.10 -18.09 -10.39
N ALA A 60 9.01 -16.83 -10.83
CA ALA A 60 10.15 -16.03 -11.26
C ALA A 60 11.17 -15.75 -10.14
N PHE A 61 10.75 -15.89 -8.87
CA PHE A 61 11.58 -15.64 -7.70
C PHE A 61 12.07 -16.94 -7.03
N GLU A 62 11.65 -18.11 -7.52
CA GLU A 62 12.15 -19.39 -7.02
C GLU A 62 13.58 -19.62 -7.51
N VAL A 63 14.54 -19.48 -6.60
CA VAL A 63 15.95 -19.74 -6.84
C VAL A 63 16.20 -21.26 -6.92
N ARG A 64 15.70 -21.90 -7.98
CA ARG A 64 16.03 -23.29 -8.30
C ARG A 64 17.43 -23.34 -8.90
N GLY A 65 18.46 -23.25 -8.05
CA GLY A 65 19.86 -23.44 -8.45
C GLY A 65 20.47 -22.33 -9.31
N LYS A 66 19.80 -21.19 -9.49
CA LYS A 66 20.38 -19.98 -10.09
C LYS A 66 21.06 -19.14 -9.01
N ASP A 67 22.20 -18.56 -9.30
CA ASP A 67 22.87 -17.60 -8.41
C ASP A 67 22.01 -16.33 -8.24
N PRO A 68 22.03 -15.68 -7.06
CA PRO A 68 21.21 -14.49 -6.79
C PRO A 68 21.46 -13.33 -7.77
N PHE A 69 22.63 -13.32 -8.41
CA PHE A 69 22.98 -12.33 -9.43
C PHE A 69 22.21 -12.54 -10.75
N SER A 70 22.00 -13.79 -11.21
CA SER A 70 21.24 -14.05 -12.43
C SER A 70 19.73 -13.81 -12.25
N VAL A 71 19.19 -14.11 -11.07
CA VAL A 71 17.78 -13.81 -10.73
C VAL A 71 17.52 -12.29 -10.76
N PHE A 72 18.44 -11.49 -10.21
CA PHE A 72 18.34 -10.04 -10.25
C PHE A 72 18.37 -9.49 -11.70
N CYS A 73 19.24 -10.04 -12.54
CA CYS A 73 19.40 -9.61 -13.93
C CYS A 73 18.18 -9.95 -14.79
N GLU A 74 17.56 -11.11 -14.60
CA GLU A 74 16.31 -11.49 -15.28
C GLU A 74 15.12 -10.62 -14.81
N CYS A 75 14.98 -10.37 -13.51
CA CYS A 75 13.96 -9.46 -12.97
C CYS A 75 14.09 -8.03 -13.52
N ALA A 76 15.31 -7.51 -13.60
CA ALA A 76 15.57 -6.18 -14.17
C ALA A 76 15.20 -6.10 -15.66
N ARG A 77 15.35 -7.20 -16.41
CA ARG A 77 14.94 -7.30 -17.81
C ARG A 77 13.41 -7.32 -17.99
N SER A 78 12.69 -7.99 -17.09
CA SER A 78 11.22 -8.06 -17.13
C SER A 78 10.53 -6.77 -16.70
N LEU A 79 11.21 -5.91 -15.92
CA LEU A 79 10.72 -4.58 -15.53
C LEU A 79 10.93 -3.49 -16.61
N LEU A 80 11.67 -3.81 -17.69
CA LEU A 80 11.99 -2.87 -18.78
C LEU A 80 11.03 -2.97 -19.99
N HIS A 81 10.00 -3.83 -19.94
CA HIS A 81 8.93 -3.93 -20.92
C HIS A 81 7.57 -3.84 -20.23
#